data_AF-A0A9W9NB86-F1
#
_entry.id   AF-A0A9W9NB86-F1
#
_cell.length_a   1.000
_cell.length_b   1.000
_cell.length_c   1.000
_cell.angle_alpha   90.00
_cell.angle_beta   90.00
_cell.angle_gamma   90.00
#
_symmetry.space_group_name_H-M   'P 1'
#
loop_
_entity.id
_entity.type
_entity.pdbx_description
1 polymer ?
#
loop_
_entity_poly.entity_id
_entity_poly.type
_entity_poly.pdbx_seq_one_letter_code
_entity_poly.pdbx_strand_id
1 'polypeptide(L)'
;MAETDKHYFKYQYFLSVVPTLYTKGRSALDAYTRSPASATARTGRNTVFTNQYAATSQSEEMPETPYLVPGIFFKYNIEPILLLVSEERGGFLALVIRVINTVSGVLVTGGWIYQISGWVTEIAGRRKKEQPEGS
;
A
#
# COMPACT_ATOMS: atom_id res chain seq x y z
N MET A 1 4.44 -0.65 47.42
CA MET A 1 5.16 0.40 46.68
C MET A 1 6.30 -0.33 45.98
N ALA A 2 6.25 -0.48 44.65
CA ALA A 2 7.31 -1.15 43.91
C ALA A 2 8.38 -0.11 43.61
N GLU A 3 9.40 -0.05 44.46
CA GLU A 3 10.61 0.74 44.22
C GLU A 3 11.53 -0.11 43.36
N THR A 4 11.83 0.35 42.13
CA THR A 4 12.78 -0.34 41.26
C THR A 4 14.18 -0.06 41.80
N ASP A 5 14.88 -1.09 42.26
CA ASP A 5 16.20 -1.06 42.93
C ASP A 5 17.35 -0.49 42.07
N LYS A 6 17.07 -0.05 40.83
CA LYS A 6 18.03 0.44 39.85
C LYS A 6 17.48 1.69 39.17
N HIS A 7 18.19 2.80 39.27
CA HIS A 7 17.74 4.11 38.77
C HIS A 7 18.51 4.60 37.54
N TYR A 8 19.69 4.01 37.26
CA TYR A 8 20.56 4.42 36.18
C TYR A 8 20.45 3.47 34.99
N PHE A 9 19.81 3.94 33.93
CA PHE A 9 19.68 3.21 32.68
C PHE A 9 20.27 3.99 31.50
N LYS A 10 20.86 3.22 30.59
CA LYS A 10 21.27 3.70 29.28
C LYS A 10 20.37 3.09 28.22
N TYR A 11 19.71 3.95 27.45
CA TYR A 11 18.92 3.53 26.31
C TYR A 11 19.63 3.96 25.04
N GLN A 12 20.03 2.99 24.22
CA GLN A 12 20.69 3.24 22.96
C GLN A 12 19.80 2.79 21.81
N TYR A 13 19.52 3.72 20.90
CA TYR A 13 18.78 3.47 19.68
C TYR A 13 19.74 3.57 18.50
N PHE A 14 19.88 2.48 17.76
CA PHE A 14 20.66 2.42 16.53
C PHE A 14 19.69 2.53 15.36
N LEU A 15 19.77 3.63 14.61
CA LEU A 15 18.95 3.91 13.44
C LEU A 15 19.76 3.72 12.17
N SER A 16 19.24 2.92 11.25
CA SER A 16 19.67 2.90 9.84
C SER A 16 18.68 3.70 9.02
N VAL A 17 19.13 4.78 8.41
CA VAL A 17 18.29 5.71 7.63
C VAL A 17 18.53 5.49 6.14
N VAL A 18 17.46 5.25 5.38
CA VAL A 18 17.48 5.04 3.94
C VAL A 18 16.80 6.23 3.24
N PRO A 19 17.56 7.02 2.46
CA PRO A 19 16.99 8.05 1.59
C PRO A 19 15.95 7.46 0.62
N THR A 20 14.80 8.12 0.48
CA THR A 20 13.75 7.71 -0.43
C THR A 20 13.26 8.90 -1.24
N LEU A 21 13.06 8.72 -2.55
CA LEU A 21 12.46 9.71 -3.43
C LEU A 21 11.12 9.19 -3.92
N TYR A 22 10.07 9.93 -3.60
CA TYR A 22 8.74 9.69 -4.12
C TYR A 22 8.46 10.57 -5.33
N THR A 23 7.92 9.98 -6.39
CA THR A 23 7.60 10.69 -7.64
C THR A 23 6.16 10.38 -8.08
N LYS A 24 5.49 11.36 -8.67
CA LYS A 24 4.12 11.23 -9.17
C LYS A 24 4.13 11.22 -10.69
N GLY A 25 3.80 10.07 -11.28
CA GLY A 25 3.74 9.82 -12.72
C GLY A 25 5.07 9.41 -13.35
N ARG A 26 4.98 8.64 -14.45
CA ARG A 26 6.13 8.08 -15.20
C ARG A 26 7.20 9.11 -15.57
N SER A 27 6.77 10.28 -16.06
CA SER A 27 7.68 11.33 -16.52
C SER A 27 8.55 11.92 -15.40
N ALA A 28 8.12 11.86 -14.15
CA ALA A 28 8.89 12.42 -13.03
C ALA A 28 10.05 11.51 -12.64
N LEU A 29 9.84 10.18 -12.68
CA LEU A 29 10.90 9.19 -12.45
C LEU A 29 11.95 9.26 -13.55
N ASP A 30 11.53 9.25 -14.83
CA ASP A 30 12.45 9.32 -15.97
C ASP A 30 13.25 10.63 -16.03
N ALA A 31 12.70 11.72 -15.48
CA ALA A 31 13.42 13.00 -15.38
C ALA A 31 14.53 12.93 -14.33
N TYR A 32 14.26 12.27 -13.19
CA TYR A 32 15.26 12.08 -12.14
C TYR A 32 16.40 11.16 -12.56
N THR A 33 16.09 10.01 -13.19
CA THR A 33 17.12 9.06 -13.66
C THR A 33 18.01 9.63 -14.76
N ARG A 34 17.47 10.50 -15.63
CA ARG A 34 18.23 11.17 -16.68
C ARG A 34 19.07 12.35 -16.18
N SER A 35 18.58 13.09 -15.20
CA SER A 35 19.28 14.27 -14.67
C SER A 35 18.90 14.54 -13.20
N PRO A 36 19.62 13.92 -12.25
CA PRO A 36 19.32 14.05 -10.83
C PRO A 36 19.39 15.51 -10.35
N ALA A 37 20.39 16.26 -10.79
CA ALA A 37 20.60 17.66 -10.39
C ALA A 37 19.45 18.59 -10.82
N SER A 38 18.84 18.35 -11.99
CA SER A 38 17.70 19.15 -12.47
C SER A 38 16.36 18.72 -11.85
N ALA A 39 16.25 17.46 -11.43
CA ALA A 39 15.05 16.95 -10.77
C ALA A 39 14.92 17.45 -9.33
N THR A 40 16.04 17.68 -8.62
CA THR A 40 16.06 18.32 -7.30
C THR A 40 15.57 19.79 -7.36
N ALA A 41 15.71 20.47 -8.50
CA ALA A 41 15.16 21.81 -8.71
C ALA A 41 13.63 21.82 -8.94
N ARG A 42 13.01 20.66 -9.29
CA ARG A 42 11.56 20.51 -9.49
C ARG A 42 10.82 19.99 -8.26
N THR A 43 11.51 19.93 -7.12
CA THR A 43 10.97 19.52 -5.83
C THR A 43 9.72 20.33 -5.50
N GLY A 44 8.59 19.65 -5.28
CA GLY A 44 7.36 20.30 -4.80
C GLY A 44 6.11 20.09 -5.65
N ARG A 45 6.21 19.76 -6.95
CA ARG A 45 5.01 19.47 -7.77
C ARG A 45 4.75 17.98 -7.96
N ASN A 46 5.78 17.23 -8.37
CA ASN A 46 5.67 15.80 -8.68
C ASN A 46 6.76 14.95 -8.00
N THR A 47 7.60 15.53 -7.14
CA THR A 47 8.70 14.84 -6.46
C THR A 47 8.78 15.27 -5.00
N VAL A 48 9.00 14.31 -4.10
CA VAL A 48 9.12 14.52 -2.65
C VAL A 48 10.26 13.66 -2.12
N PHE A 49 11.23 14.30 -1.47
CA PHE A 49 12.32 13.61 -0.79
C PHE A 49 11.89 13.24 0.63
N THR A 50 12.07 11.99 1.01
CA THR A 50 11.73 11.45 2.32
C THR A 50 12.85 10.54 2.83
N ASN A 51 12.76 10.15 4.09
CA ASN A 51 13.70 9.21 4.71
C ASN A 51 12.92 8.11 5.41
N GLN A 52 13.30 6.86 5.17
CA GLN A 52 12.81 5.70 5.92
C GLN A 52 13.87 5.30 6.95
N TYR A 53 13.45 4.69 8.06
CA TYR A 53 14.39 4.25 9.08
C TYR A 53 14.03 2.88 9.63
N ALA A 54 15.06 2.10 9.98
CA ALA A 54 14.96 0.92 10.81
C ALA A 54 15.66 1.21 12.15
N ALA A 55 15.10 0.72 13.26
CA ALA A 55 15.63 1.00 14.59
C ALA A 55 15.79 -0.28 15.40
N THR A 56 16.96 -0.41 16.04
CA THR A 56 17.22 -1.43 17.06
C THR A 56 17.50 -0.75 18.39
N SER A 57 16.91 -1.26 19.47
CA SER A 57 17.09 -0.72 20.82
C SER A 57 17.94 -1.66 21.68
N GLN A 58 18.85 -1.08 22.43
CA GLN A 58 19.59 -1.77 23.49
C GLN A 58 19.45 -0.96 24.78
N SER A 59 19.06 -1.63 25.85
CA SER A 59 19.01 -1.07 27.20
C SER A 59 20.03 -1.77 28.08
N GLU A 60 20.86 -0.99 28.77
CA GLU A 60 21.85 -1.49 29.71
C GLU A 60 21.65 -0.80 31.05
N GLU A 61 21.61 -1.60 32.12
CA GLU A 61 21.66 -1.11 33.50
C GLU A 61 23.08 -0.60 33.76
N MET A 62 23.20 0.65 34.22
CA MET A 62 24.51 1.25 34.47
C MET A 62 24.89 1.16 35.95
N PRO A 63 26.16 0.82 36.26
CA PRO A 63 26.70 0.99 37.60
C PRO A 63 26.66 2.46 38.01
N GLU A 64 26.32 2.75 39.26
CA GLU A 64 26.28 4.09 39.84
C GLU A 64 27.71 4.65 40.00
N THR A 65 28.33 5.02 38.88
CA THR A 65 29.68 5.54 38.83
C THR A 65 29.67 6.96 38.27
N PRO A 66 30.46 7.89 38.82
CA PRO A 66 30.39 9.31 38.47
C PRO A 66 30.87 9.63 37.04
N TYR A 67 31.46 8.66 36.33
CA TYR A 67 32.01 8.83 34.98
C TYR A 67 31.06 8.35 33.87
N LEU A 68 29.99 7.61 34.19
CA LEU A 68 29.00 7.16 33.22
C LEU A 68 27.77 8.06 33.26
N VAL A 69 27.41 8.61 32.11
CA VAL A 69 26.22 9.47 31.99
C VAL A 69 25.03 8.60 31.54
N PRO A 70 24.00 8.42 32.40
CA PRO A 70 22.76 7.76 32.00
C PRO A 70 22.02 8.63 30.99
N GLY A 71 21.16 8.02 30.18
CA GLY A 71 20.35 8.78 29.24
C GLY A 71 19.92 8.02 28.00
N ILE A 72 19.33 8.77 27.07
CA ILE A 72 18.82 8.28 25.79
C ILE A 72 19.75 8.75 24.69
N PHE A 73 20.30 7.80 23.95
CA PHE A 73 21.26 8.05 22.87
C PHE A 73 20.71 7.54 21.55
N PHE A 74 20.66 8.41 20.55
CA PHE A 74 20.31 8.06 19.19
C PHE A 74 21.58 8.05 18.32
N LYS A 75 21.94 6.87 17.82
CA LYS A 75 23.03 6.68 16.86
C LYS A 75 22.41 6.43 15.50
N TYR A 76 22.58 7.35 14.56
CA TYR A 76 22.06 7.18 13.20
C TYR A 76 23.20 6.95 12.21
N ASN A 77 22.97 6.07 11.25
CA ASN A 77 23.82 5.88 10.08
C ASN A 77 22.98 6.02 8.81
N ILE A 78 23.55 6.57 7.75
CA ILE A 78 22.87 6.75 6.47
C ILE A 78 23.31 5.61 5.56
N GLU A 79 22.34 4.81 5.11
CA GLU A 79 22.61 3.72 4.18
C GLU A 79 22.97 4.30 2.79
N PRO A 80 24.00 3.77 2.11
CA PRO A 80 24.47 4.28 0.82
C PRO A 80 23.60 3.79 -0.34
N ILE A 81 22.27 3.77 -0.16
CA ILE A 81 21.28 3.36 -1.15
C ILE A 81 20.12 4.36 -1.18
N LEU A 82 19.57 4.59 -2.38
CA LEU A 82 18.40 5.45 -2.58
C LEU A 82 17.23 4.62 -3.10
N LEU A 83 16.08 4.71 -2.44
CA LEU A 83 14.85 4.08 -2.90
C LEU A 83 14.07 5.05 -3.79
N LEU A 84 13.74 4.63 -5.01
CA LEU A 84 12.90 5.39 -5.94
C LEU A 84 11.50 4.77 -5.98
N VAL A 85 10.49 5.56 -5.58
CA VAL A 85 9.09 5.14 -5.59
C VAL A 85 8.32 6.03 -6.56
N SER A 86 7.66 5.43 -7.54
CA SER A 86 6.82 6.14 -8.51
C SER A 86 5.36 5.73 -8.39
N GLU A 87 4.47 6.70 -8.20
CA GLU A 87 3.03 6.48 -8.20
C GLU A 87 2.46 6.70 -9.60
N GLU A 88 1.83 5.66 -10.15
CA GLU A 88 1.06 5.74 -11.38
C GLU A 88 -0.43 5.70 -11.06
N ARG A 89 -1.16 6.74 -11.45
CA ARG A 89 -2.63 6.75 -11.35
C ARG A 89 -3.24 6.36 -12.68
N GLY A 90 -4.29 5.54 -12.63
CA GLY A 90 -5.11 5.24 -13.80
C GLY A 90 -5.66 6.53 -14.40
N GLY A 91 -5.57 6.65 -15.72
CA GLY A 91 -6.13 7.78 -16.44
C GLY A 91 -7.66 7.75 -16.46
N PHE A 92 -8.29 8.90 -16.72
CA PHE A 92 -9.74 9.01 -16.84
C PHE A 92 -10.33 8.07 -17.91
N LEU A 93 -9.62 7.86 -19.02
CA LEU A 93 -10.03 6.91 -20.07
C LEU A 93 -10.14 5.47 -19.55
N ALA A 94 -9.24 5.04 -18.66
CA ALA A 94 -9.30 3.71 -18.07
C ALA A 94 -10.57 3.55 -17.22
N LEU A 95 -11.04 4.62 -16.58
CA LEU A 95 -12.32 4.64 -15.86
C LEU A 95 -13.51 4.53 -16.83
N VAL A 96 -13.49 5.27 -17.94
CA VAL A 96 -14.55 5.19 -18.97
C VAL A 96 -14.64 3.77 -19.54
N ILE A 97 -13.51 3.16 -19.88
CA ILE A 97 -13.46 1.77 -20.38
C ILE A 97 -14.05 0.81 -19.34
N ARG A 98 -13.74 0.98 -18.05
CA ARG A 98 -14.31 0.17 -16.98
C ARG A 98 -15.84 0.31 -16.91
N VAL A 99 -16.37 1.53 -17.01
CA VAL A 99 -17.82 1.77 -17.02
C VAL A 99 -18.49 1.07 -18.20
N ILE A 100 -17.95 1.22 -19.42
CA ILE A 100 -18.48 0.57 -20.62
C ILE A 100 -18.48 -0.95 -20.47
N ASN A 101 -17.38 -1.52 -19.96
CA ASN A 101 -17.28 -2.96 -19.74
C ASN A 101 -18.30 -3.45 -18.71
N THR A 102 -18.48 -2.73 -17.61
CA THR A 102 -19.48 -3.09 -16.58
C THR A 102 -20.91 -3.03 -17.13
N VAL A 103 -21.27 -1.96 -17.84
CA VAL A 103 -22.61 -1.81 -18.44
C VAL A 103 -22.88 -2.91 -19.47
N SER A 104 -21.92 -3.18 -20.35
CA SER A 104 -22.01 -4.26 -21.34
C SER A 104 -22.22 -5.62 -20.66
N GLY A 105 -21.46 -5.89 -19.59
CA GLY A 105 -21.60 -7.11 -18.79
C GLY A 105 -23.01 -7.26 -18.21
N VAL A 106 -23.54 -6.20 -17.57
CA VAL A 106 -24.88 -6.21 -16.97
C VAL A 106 -25.98 -6.45 -18.01
N LEU A 107 -25.89 -5.77 -19.17
CA LEU A 107 -26.88 -5.92 -20.24
C LEU A 107 -26.90 -7.34 -20.80
N VAL A 108 -25.71 -7.91 -21.06
CA VAL A 108 -25.59 -9.29 -21.54
C VAL A 108 -26.16 -10.24 -20.49
N THR A 109 -25.72 -10.16 -19.24
CA THR A 109 -26.22 -11.04 -18.17
C THR A 109 -27.74 -10.93 -18.00
N GLY A 110 -28.32 -9.73 -18.09
CA GLY A 110 -29.78 -9.54 -18.06
C GLY A 110 -30.50 -10.28 -19.20
N GLY A 111 -29.97 -10.22 -20.42
CA GLY A 111 -30.52 -10.95 -21.57
C GLY A 111 -30.45 -12.47 -21.41
N TRP A 112 -29.34 -12.98 -20.85
CA TRP A 112 -29.19 -14.41 -20.54
C TRP A 112 -30.16 -14.85 -19.45
N ILE A 113 -30.33 -14.07 -18.38
CA ILE A 113 -31.30 -14.34 -17.31
C ILE A 113 -32.72 -14.46 -17.88
N TYR A 114 -33.12 -13.54 -18.77
CA TYR A 114 -34.44 -13.59 -19.39
C TYR A 114 -34.63 -14.87 -20.24
N GLN A 115 -33.66 -15.19 -21.09
CA GLN A 115 -33.70 -16.40 -21.93
C GLN A 115 -33.77 -17.68 -21.09
N ILE A 116 -32.93 -17.78 -20.05
CA ILE A 116 -32.92 -18.93 -19.13
C ILE A 116 -34.25 -19.02 -18.38
N SER A 117 -34.83 -17.90 -17.94
CA SER A 117 -36.12 -17.90 -17.25
C SER A 117 -37.24 -18.47 -18.13
N GLY A 118 -37.27 -18.08 -19.41
CA GLY A 118 -38.22 -18.63 -20.39
C GLY A 118 -38.05 -20.15 -20.55
N TRP A 119 -36.82 -20.61 -20.77
CA TRP A 119 -36.51 -22.04 -20.88
C TRP A 119 -36.93 -22.84 -19.64
N VAL A 120 -36.67 -22.33 -18.44
CA VAL A 120 -37.09 -22.98 -17.18
C VAL A 120 -38.61 -23.05 -17.08
N THR A 121 -39.33 -21.97 -17.41
CA THR A 121 -40.79 -21.96 -17.36
C THR A 121 -41.43 -22.94 -18.35
N GLU A 122 -40.84 -23.07 -19.55
CA GLU A 122 -41.31 -24.02 -20.55
C GLU A 122 -41.12 -25.48 -20.10
N ILE A 123 -39.96 -25.81 -19.52
CA ILE A 123 -39.70 -27.16 -18.97
C ILE A 123 -40.67 -27.47 -17.81
N ALA A 124 -40.89 -26.52 -16.91
CA ALA A 124 -41.83 -26.70 -15.80
C ALA A 124 -43.29 -26.84 -16.29
N GLY A 125 -43.67 -26.10 -17.33
CA GLY A 125 -44.99 -26.18 -17.96
C GLY A 125 -45.23 -27.50 -18.68
N ARG A 126 -44.23 -28.06 -19.36
CA ARG A 126 -44.32 -29.37 -20.03
C ARG A 126 -44.51 -30.51 -19.02
N ARG A 127 -43.82 -30.49 -17.87
CA ARG A 127 -44.02 -31.48 -16.79
C ARG A 127 -45.42 -31.48 -16.19
N LYS A 128 -46.13 -30.33 -16.18
CA LYS A 128 -47.52 -30.26 -15.69
C LYS A 128 -48.55 -30.79 -16.70
N LYS A 129 -48.22 -30.85 -17.99
CA LYS A 129 -49.17 -31.24 -19.06
C LYS A 129 -49.18 -32.75 -19.33
N GLU A 130 -48.19 -33.48 -18.81
CA GLU A 130 -48.05 -34.95 -18.97
C GLU A 130 -48.72 -35.76 -17.83
N GLN A 131 -49.62 -35.16 -17.05
CA GLN A 131 -50.46 -35.90 -16.10
C GLN A 131 -51.87 -36.04 -16.68
N PRO A 132 -52.13 -37.06 -17.53
CA PRO A 132 -53.49 -37.41 -17.93
C PRO A 132 -54.24 -37.94 -16.72
N GLU A 133 -55.48 -37.49 -16.57
CA GLU A 133 -56.48 -38.02 -15.65
C GLU A 133 -56.61 -39.54 -15.86
N GLY A 134 -56.04 -40.30 -14.93
CA GLY A 134 -56.31 -41.72 -14.75
C GLY A 134 -57.31 -41.86 -13.61
N SER A 135 -58.58 -42.00 -13.99
CA SER A 135 -59.67 -42.50 -13.14
C SER A 135 -59.52 -44.00 -12.86
#